data_AF-A0A9X2HJ56-F1
#
_entry.id   AF-A0A9X2HJ56-F1
#
_cell.length_a   1.000
_cell.length_b   1.000
_cell.length_c   1.000
_cell.angle_alpha   90.00
_cell.angle_beta   90.00
_cell.angle_gamma   90.00
#
_symmetry.space_group_name_H-M   'P 1'
#
loop_
_entity.id
_entity.type
_entity.pdbx_description
1 polymer ?
#
loop_
_entity_poly.entity_id
_entity_poly.type
_entity_poly.pdbx_seq_one_letter_code
_entity_poly.pdbx_strand_id
1 'polypeptide(L)'
;MSTRTCWRAVSAVALAVVLGLLTVQASLALWFQVVGAGAGAVQAADFTVRVADPVSGGSGALGETRARPLPVQAAGGELDRGGTAFYRVDLSNLTDAGGSFDLRIRPDGPAAITPASAASALGDSLRLGLAAAGPVPCEAAAYAPLPVGTAAVGDLPSLTVGKGGTGGLCLRATLSPDAPADLSGLQAGVTLDLTALQVAGSEGEP
;
A
#
# COMPACT_ATOMS: atom_id res chain seq x y z
N MET A 1 24.68 76.32 2.39
CA MET A 1 24.00 75.12 2.93
C MET A 1 24.64 74.76 4.26
N SER A 2 23.85 74.71 5.34
CA SER A 2 24.36 74.47 6.70
C SER A 2 24.77 73.01 6.87
N THR A 3 25.95 72.75 7.40
CA THR A 3 26.43 71.39 7.70
C THR A 3 25.45 70.61 8.59
N ARG A 4 24.65 71.31 9.41
CA ARG A 4 23.62 70.71 10.28
C ARG A 4 22.42 70.14 9.52
N THR A 5 22.04 70.70 8.36
CA THR A 5 20.93 70.13 7.57
C THR A 5 21.36 68.90 6.78
N CYS A 6 22.65 68.80 6.41
CA CYS A 6 23.19 67.62 5.74
C CYS A 6 23.19 66.38 6.67
N TRP A 7 23.61 66.54 7.94
CA TRP A 7 23.59 65.46 8.93
C TRP A 7 22.18 64.94 9.27
N ARG A 8 21.18 65.83 9.27
CA ARG A 8 19.77 65.46 9.48
C ARG A 8 19.20 64.65 8.31
N ALA A 9 19.59 64.97 7.08
CA ALA A 9 19.16 64.20 5.91
C ALA A 9 19.78 62.79 5.90
N VAL A 10 21.07 62.66 6.21
CA VAL A 10 21.76 61.37 6.25
C VAL A 10 21.18 60.45 7.33
N SER A 11 20.89 60.97 8.52
CA SER A 11 20.29 60.18 9.61
C SER A 11 18.87 59.69 9.27
N ALA A 12 18.05 60.52 8.61
CA ALA A 12 16.72 60.12 8.18
C ALA A 12 16.75 58.97 7.15
N VAL A 13 17.68 59.03 6.18
CA VAL A 13 17.85 57.98 5.17
C VAL A 13 18.36 56.68 5.81
N ALA A 14 19.33 56.77 6.72
CA ALA A 14 19.84 55.58 7.42
C ALA A 14 18.75 54.89 8.25
N LEU A 15 17.90 55.65 8.95
CA LEU A 15 16.78 55.10 9.72
C LEU A 15 15.77 54.38 8.81
N ALA A 16 15.45 54.97 7.65
CA ALA A 16 14.52 54.37 6.69
C ALA A 16 15.05 53.04 6.13
N VAL A 17 16.34 52.95 5.85
CA VAL A 17 16.98 51.71 5.36
C VAL A 17 16.95 50.62 6.43
N VAL A 18 17.24 50.95 7.70
CA VAL A 18 17.19 49.99 8.81
C VAL A 18 15.76 49.48 9.02
N LEU A 19 14.75 50.36 8.97
CA LEU A 19 13.35 49.95 9.05
C LEU A 19 12.96 49.01 7.90
N GLY A 20 13.42 49.31 6.67
CA GLY A 20 13.19 48.44 5.51
C GLY A 20 13.86 47.07 5.63
N LEU A 21 15.07 46.99 6.19
CA LEU A 21 15.75 45.72 6.41
C LEU A 21 15.07 44.88 7.50
N LEU A 22 14.56 45.53 8.56
CA LEU A 22 13.81 44.85 9.63
C LEU A 22 12.48 44.29 9.14
N THR A 23 11.76 44.98 8.23
CA THR A 23 10.50 44.44 7.68
C THR A 23 10.73 43.26 6.74
N VAL A 24 11.82 43.27 5.94
CA VAL A 24 12.17 42.13 5.08
C VAL A 24 12.57 40.91 5.92
N GLN A 25 13.36 41.10 6.98
CA GLN A 25 13.75 39.98 7.86
C GLN A 25 12.57 39.44 8.67
N ALA A 26 11.66 40.29 9.14
CA ALA A 26 10.43 39.86 9.80
C ALA A 26 9.52 39.05 8.85
N SER A 27 9.45 39.44 7.58
CA SER A 27 8.64 38.74 6.56
C SER A 27 9.23 37.36 6.22
N LEU A 28 10.57 37.26 6.14
CA LEU A 28 11.25 35.97 5.98
C LEU A 28 11.15 35.09 7.23
N ALA A 29 11.26 35.68 8.42
CA ALA A 29 11.08 34.96 9.68
C ALA A 29 9.67 34.41 9.82
N LEU A 30 8.63 35.12 9.33
CA LEU A 30 7.25 34.63 9.32
C LEU A 30 7.04 33.47 8.34
N TRP A 31 7.78 33.44 7.23
CA TRP A 31 7.77 32.32 6.29
C TRP A 31 8.46 31.06 6.84
N PHE A 32 9.47 31.23 7.71
CA PHE A 32 10.19 30.10 8.32
C PHE A 32 9.69 29.74 9.73
N GLN A 33 8.99 30.63 10.43
CA GLN A 33 8.22 30.32 11.64
C GLN A 33 6.91 29.64 11.23
N VAL A 34 7.03 28.35 10.94
CA VAL A 34 6.19 27.34 11.58
C VAL A 34 4.70 27.73 11.54
N VAL A 35 4.09 27.57 10.38
CA VAL A 35 2.84 26.82 10.40
C VAL A 35 3.25 25.43 10.86
N GLY A 36 3.18 25.19 12.18
CA GLY A 36 3.16 23.82 12.68
C GLY A 36 2.11 23.13 11.85
N ALA A 37 2.49 22.04 11.18
CA ALA A 37 1.65 21.33 10.24
C ALA A 37 0.32 20.96 10.93
N GLY A 38 -0.64 21.88 10.89
CA GLY A 38 -2.02 21.60 11.21
C GLY A 38 -2.50 20.59 10.20
N ALA A 39 -3.35 19.66 10.63
CA ALA A 39 -3.98 18.69 9.76
C ALA A 39 -4.47 19.38 8.46
N GLY A 40 -3.74 19.18 7.34
CA GLY A 40 -3.98 19.90 6.08
C GLY A 40 -2.78 20.64 5.47
N ALA A 41 -1.63 20.76 6.14
CA ALA A 41 -0.39 21.14 5.46
C ALA A 41 0.03 19.97 4.55
N VAL A 42 -0.27 20.08 3.25
CA VAL A 42 0.08 19.08 2.23
C VAL A 42 1.60 19.13 2.02
N GLN A 43 2.35 18.54 2.95
CA GLN A 43 3.64 17.98 2.62
C GLN A 43 3.32 16.90 1.58
N ALA A 44 3.88 17.02 0.38
CA ALA A 44 3.81 15.95 -0.61
C ALA A 44 4.51 14.74 0.02
N ALA A 45 3.71 13.89 0.65
CA ALA A 45 4.15 12.63 1.20
C ALA A 45 4.11 11.61 0.06
N ASP A 46 5.21 10.87 -0.11
CA ASP A 46 5.22 9.76 -1.04
C ASP A 46 4.74 8.53 -0.29
N PHE A 47 3.55 8.07 -0.66
CA PHE A 47 2.96 6.86 -0.11
C PHE A 47 3.32 5.71 -1.05
N THR A 48 4.51 5.17 -0.82
CA THR A 48 4.96 3.98 -1.53
C THR A 48 4.66 2.74 -0.68
N VAL A 49 3.64 1.97 -1.08
CA VAL A 49 3.42 0.61 -0.56
C VAL A 49 4.13 -0.36 -1.49
N ARG A 50 5.11 -1.13 -1.03
CA ARG A 50 5.77 -2.11 -1.90
C ARG A 50 5.11 -3.47 -1.76
N VAL A 51 4.81 -4.05 -2.92
CA VAL A 51 4.46 -5.46 -3.09
C VAL A 51 5.68 -6.16 -3.65
N ALA A 52 6.19 -7.14 -2.91
CA ALA A 52 7.16 -8.08 -3.46
C ALA A 52 6.40 -9.13 -4.27
N ASP A 53 6.72 -9.25 -5.55
CA ASP A 53 6.24 -10.35 -6.38
C ASP A 53 7.19 -11.55 -6.20
N PRO A 54 6.73 -12.65 -5.57
CA PRO A 54 7.56 -13.81 -5.34
C PRO A 54 7.94 -14.56 -6.63
N VAL A 55 7.22 -14.33 -7.74
CA VAL A 55 7.41 -15.06 -8.99
C VAL A 55 8.43 -14.37 -9.89
N SER A 56 8.33 -13.05 -10.04
CA SER A 56 9.27 -12.28 -10.87
C SER A 56 10.52 -11.80 -10.12
N GLY A 57 10.53 -11.91 -8.78
CA GLY A 57 11.54 -11.28 -7.93
C GLY A 57 11.49 -9.75 -7.97
N GLY A 58 10.48 -9.18 -8.64
CA GLY A 58 10.28 -7.75 -8.79
C GLY A 58 9.55 -7.15 -7.60
N SER A 59 9.94 -5.95 -7.18
CA SER A 59 9.16 -5.14 -6.24
C SER A 59 8.46 -4.01 -7.00
N GLY A 60 7.15 -3.82 -6.81
CA GLY A 60 6.41 -2.70 -7.40
C GLY A 60 5.63 -1.90 -6.34
N ALA A 61 5.40 -0.61 -6.60
CA ALA A 61 4.62 0.26 -5.72
C ALA A 61 3.10 0.10 -5.97
N LEU A 62 2.28 -0.01 -4.92
CA LEU A 62 0.87 0.37 -4.97
C LEU A 62 0.85 1.89 -4.74
N GLY A 63 0.53 2.63 -5.79
CA GLY A 63 0.26 4.06 -5.64
C GLY A 63 -1.05 4.29 -4.90
N GLU A 64 -1.18 5.44 -4.26
CA GLU A 64 -2.42 5.82 -3.58
C GLU A 64 -3.60 5.76 -4.54
N THR A 65 -4.66 5.06 -4.15
CA THR A 65 -5.96 4.96 -4.82
C THR A 65 -6.08 4.12 -6.10
N ARG A 66 -5.05 3.38 -6.53
CA ARG A 66 -5.23 2.41 -7.62
C ARG A 66 -4.97 0.98 -7.15
N ALA A 67 -6.05 0.20 -7.16
CA ALA A 67 -6.02 -1.26 -7.20
C ALA A 67 -4.99 -1.69 -8.26
N ARG A 68 -3.86 -2.22 -7.79
CA ARG A 68 -2.89 -2.84 -8.67
C ARG A 68 -3.31 -4.30 -8.74
N PRO A 69 -3.60 -4.84 -9.94
CA PRO A 69 -3.79 -6.27 -10.08
C PRO A 69 -2.47 -6.93 -9.68
N LEU A 70 -2.48 -7.72 -8.60
CA LEU A 70 -1.36 -8.60 -8.32
C LEU A 70 -1.50 -9.81 -9.25
N PRO A 71 -0.57 -10.02 -10.20
CA PRO A 71 -0.53 -11.27 -10.92
C PRO A 71 0.00 -12.32 -9.95
N VAL A 72 -0.88 -13.01 -9.22
CA VAL A 72 -0.50 -14.26 -8.58
C VAL A 72 -0.56 -15.33 -9.66
N GLN A 73 0.43 -15.33 -10.55
CA GLN A 73 0.62 -16.49 -11.40
C GLN A 73 0.85 -17.68 -10.46
N ALA A 74 0.07 -18.75 -10.60
CA ALA A 74 0.35 -20.02 -9.93
C ALA A 74 1.57 -20.71 -10.58
N ALA A 75 2.63 -19.94 -10.84
CA ALA A 75 3.88 -20.42 -11.41
C ALA A 75 4.81 -20.72 -10.24
N GLY A 76 4.70 -21.93 -9.69
CA GLY A 76 5.66 -22.39 -8.68
C GLY A 76 5.36 -23.74 -8.02
N GLY A 77 4.12 -24.24 -8.08
CA GLY A 77 3.79 -25.56 -7.56
C GLY A 77 2.83 -26.28 -8.48
N GLU A 78 3.20 -27.47 -8.94
CA GLU A 78 2.27 -28.38 -9.61
C GLU A 78 1.15 -28.71 -8.63
N LEU A 79 -0.09 -28.39 -9.02
CA LEU A 79 -1.26 -28.67 -8.18
C LEU A 79 -1.85 -30.00 -8.64
N ASP A 80 -1.47 -31.06 -7.94
CA ASP A 80 -2.03 -32.38 -8.17
C ASP A 80 -3.51 -32.45 -7.74
N ARG A 81 -4.21 -33.48 -8.21
CA ARG A 81 -5.58 -33.77 -7.77
C ARG A 81 -5.61 -34.05 -6.27
N GLY A 82 -6.44 -33.32 -5.54
CA GLY A 82 -6.48 -33.33 -4.07
C GLY A 82 -5.33 -32.54 -3.42
N GLY A 83 -4.40 -32.03 -4.22
CA GLY A 83 -3.26 -31.23 -3.78
C GLY A 83 -3.68 -29.86 -3.29
N THR A 84 -2.81 -29.27 -2.48
CA THR A 84 -2.96 -27.89 -2.00
C THR A 84 -1.63 -27.16 -2.15
N ALA A 85 -1.67 -25.97 -2.74
CA ALA A 85 -0.55 -25.06 -2.86
C ALA A 85 -0.80 -23.82 -2.02
N PHE A 86 0.28 -23.28 -1.45
CA PHE A 86 0.26 -22.10 -0.61
C PHE A 86 1.16 -21.02 -1.22
N TYR A 87 0.69 -19.78 -1.21
CA TYR A 87 1.42 -18.65 -1.78
C TYR A 87 1.40 -17.50 -0.80
N ARG A 88 2.56 -16.85 -0.62
CA ARG A 88 2.70 -15.69 0.24
C ARG A 88 2.93 -14.44 -0.59
N VAL A 89 2.24 -13.38 -0.24
CA VAL A 89 2.43 -12.03 -0.79
C VAL A 89 2.85 -11.13 0.36
N ASP A 90 4.11 -10.68 0.32
CA ASP A 90 4.63 -9.75 1.33
C ASP A 90 4.34 -8.30 0.94
N LEU A 91 3.87 -7.56 1.93
CA LEU A 91 3.41 -6.19 1.84
C LEU A 91 4.16 -5.35 2.86
N SER A 92 4.59 -4.15 2.45
CA SER A 92 5.34 -3.24 3.33
C SER A 92 4.83 -1.81 3.21
N ASN A 93 4.76 -1.13 4.36
CA ASN A 93 4.38 0.28 4.44
C ASN A 93 5.64 1.13 4.59
N LEU A 94 6.20 1.58 3.46
CA LEU A 94 7.49 2.32 3.41
C LEU A 94 7.30 3.83 3.18
N THR A 95 6.14 4.36 3.54
CA THR A 95 5.84 5.79 3.41
C THR A 95 6.76 6.68 4.25
N ASP A 96 7.15 7.82 3.68
CA ASP A 96 7.91 8.88 4.35
C ASP A 96 7.01 9.98 4.96
N ALA A 97 5.70 9.86 4.81
CA ALA A 97 4.69 10.79 5.29
C ALA A 97 4.87 11.14 6.78
N GLY A 98 4.68 12.39 7.17
CA GLY A 98 4.66 12.77 8.59
C GLY A 98 3.56 12.06 9.38
N GLY A 99 3.75 11.91 10.70
CA GLY A 99 2.76 11.31 11.61
C GLY A 99 2.82 9.78 11.72
N SER A 100 1.93 9.23 12.55
CA SER A 100 1.72 7.80 12.76
C SER A 100 0.40 7.37 12.14
N PHE A 101 0.44 6.39 11.26
CA PHE A 101 -0.73 5.74 10.68
C PHE A 101 -0.39 4.32 10.27
N ASP A 102 -1.43 3.50 10.19
CA ASP A 102 -1.32 2.14 9.69
C ASP A 102 -2.02 2.06 8.32
N LEU A 103 -1.62 1.09 7.51
CA LEU A 103 -2.32 0.76 6.27
C LEU A 103 -3.18 -0.48 6.50
N ARG A 104 -4.48 -0.36 6.29
CA ARG A 104 -5.38 -1.51 6.18
C ARG A 104 -5.51 -1.92 4.73
N ILE A 105 -4.97 -3.08 4.40
CA ILE A 105 -4.97 -3.68 3.08
C ILE A 105 -6.05 -4.76 3.05
N ARG A 106 -6.93 -4.73 2.05
CA ARG A 106 -7.98 -5.72 1.87
C ARG A 106 -8.22 -6.00 0.39
N PRO A 107 -8.75 -7.18 0.04
CA PRO A 107 -9.26 -7.42 -1.31
C PRO A 107 -10.53 -6.62 -1.56
N ASP A 108 -10.70 -6.14 -2.79
CA ASP A 108 -11.90 -5.39 -3.20
C ASP A 108 -12.99 -6.26 -3.83
N GLY A 109 -12.66 -7.51 -4.13
CA GLY A 109 -13.48 -8.34 -4.97
C GLY A 109 -13.15 -9.83 -4.90
N PRO A 110 -13.91 -10.65 -5.63
CA PRO A 110 -13.56 -12.05 -5.86
C PRO A 110 -12.27 -12.16 -6.66
N ALA A 111 -11.60 -13.30 -6.56
CA ALA A 111 -10.45 -13.59 -7.41
C ALA A 111 -10.88 -13.84 -8.85
N ALA A 112 -10.02 -13.45 -9.80
CA ALA A 112 -10.16 -13.79 -11.21
C ALA A 112 -9.16 -14.88 -11.60
N ILE A 113 -9.58 -15.86 -12.40
CA ILE A 113 -8.69 -16.86 -12.98
C ILE A 113 -8.39 -16.48 -14.43
N THR A 114 -7.12 -16.52 -14.82
CA THR A 114 -6.64 -16.18 -16.16
C THR A 114 -5.82 -17.32 -16.76
N PRO A 115 -5.93 -17.61 -18.07
CA PRO A 115 -6.92 -17.06 -19.00
C PRO A 115 -8.35 -17.53 -18.64
N ALA A 116 -9.37 -16.86 -19.19
CA ALA A 116 -10.78 -17.20 -18.92
C ALA A 116 -11.14 -18.65 -19.31
N SER A 117 -10.45 -19.23 -20.29
CA SER A 117 -10.57 -20.65 -20.65
C SER A 117 -10.18 -21.58 -19.50
N ALA A 118 -9.12 -21.23 -18.75
CA ALA A 118 -8.72 -21.98 -17.58
C ALA A 118 -9.74 -21.85 -16.45
N ALA A 119 -10.35 -20.67 -16.29
CA ALA A 119 -11.42 -20.46 -15.31
C ALA A 119 -12.61 -21.41 -15.56
N SER A 120 -13.06 -21.51 -16.82
CA SER A 120 -14.15 -22.42 -17.20
C SER A 120 -13.80 -23.89 -17.02
N ALA A 121 -12.54 -24.27 -17.34
CA ALA A 121 -12.08 -25.65 -17.18
C ALA A 121 -11.94 -26.06 -15.70
N LEU A 122 -11.39 -25.17 -14.87
CA LEU A 122 -11.20 -25.41 -13.45
C LEU A 122 -12.53 -25.42 -12.68
N GLY A 123 -13.48 -24.54 -13.04
CA GLY A 123 -14.83 -24.52 -12.51
C GLY A 123 -14.88 -24.69 -10.98
N ASP A 124 -15.73 -25.61 -10.52
CA ASP A 124 -15.88 -25.97 -9.11
C ASP A 124 -14.76 -26.87 -8.56
N SER A 125 -13.83 -27.32 -9.43
CA SER A 125 -12.71 -28.17 -9.04
C SER A 125 -11.62 -27.40 -8.32
N LEU A 126 -11.49 -26.08 -8.54
CA LEU A 126 -10.52 -25.24 -7.84
C LEU A 126 -11.20 -24.49 -6.70
N ARG A 127 -10.63 -24.60 -5.50
CA ARG A 127 -11.03 -23.82 -4.34
C ARG A 127 -9.91 -22.90 -3.93
N LEU A 128 -10.23 -21.61 -3.78
CA LEU A 128 -9.31 -20.60 -3.29
C LEU A 128 -9.65 -20.21 -1.85
N GLY A 129 -8.61 -19.89 -1.10
CA GLY A 129 -8.71 -19.31 0.23
C GLY A 129 -7.72 -18.16 0.39
N LEU A 130 -8.08 -17.21 1.23
CA LEU A 130 -7.22 -16.09 1.62
C LEU A 130 -7.08 -16.02 3.14
N ALA A 131 -5.91 -15.64 3.61
CA ALA A 131 -5.63 -15.35 5.01
C ALA A 131 -4.75 -14.10 5.13
N ALA A 132 -4.97 -13.29 6.16
CA ALA A 132 -3.98 -12.32 6.61
C ALA A 132 -3.00 -13.03 7.53
N ALA A 133 -1.76 -13.18 7.10
CA ALA A 133 -0.74 -13.93 7.79
C ALA A 133 0.45 -13.01 8.00
N GLY A 134 0.54 -12.39 9.19
CA GLY A 134 1.68 -11.55 9.57
C GLY A 134 3.01 -12.33 9.50
N PRO A 135 3.60 -12.78 10.61
CA PRO A 135 4.80 -13.62 10.57
C PRO A 135 4.51 -15.12 10.38
N VAL A 136 3.23 -15.53 10.38
CA VAL A 136 2.83 -16.95 10.35
C VAL A 136 3.07 -17.56 8.95
N PRO A 137 3.63 -18.79 8.85
CA PRO A 137 3.75 -19.47 7.55
C PRO A 137 2.37 -19.78 6.96
N CYS A 138 2.24 -19.71 5.63
CA CYS A 138 0.94 -19.84 4.98
C CYS A 138 0.24 -21.17 5.27
N GLU A 139 0.97 -22.26 5.43
CA GLU A 139 0.44 -23.58 5.77
C GLU A 139 -0.35 -23.61 7.08
N ALA A 140 0.00 -22.73 8.04
CA ALA A 140 -0.62 -22.64 9.36
C ALA A 140 -1.65 -21.50 9.47
N ALA A 141 -1.92 -20.76 8.38
CA ALA A 141 -2.81 -19.61 8.42
C ALA A 141 -4.29 -20.01 8.47
N ALA A 142 -5.12 -19.16 9.08
CA ALA A 142 -6.57 -19.34 9.10
C ALA A 142 -7.20 -18.76 7.83
N TYR A 143 -7.62 -19.64 6.92
CA TYR A 143 -8.14 -19.27 5.61
C TYR A 143 -9.65 -19.06 5.61
N ALA A 144 -10.07 -17.89 5.13
CA ALA A 144 -11.44 -17.65 4.68
C ALA A 144 -11.60 -18.10 3.21
N PRO A 145 -12.78 -18.60 2.80
CA PRO A 145 -13.07 -18.89 1.40
C PRO A 145 -12.92 -17.64 0.54
N LEU A 146 -12.20 -17.75 -0.58
CA LEU A 146 -12.06 -16.67 -1.56
C LEU A 146 -12.94 -17.00 -2.78
N PRO A 147 -14.05 -16.27 -3.01
CA PRO A 147 -14.89 -16.50 -4.16
C PRO A 147 -14.15 -16.19 -5.47
N VAL A 148 -14.54 -16.88 -6.54
CA VAL A 148 -13.99 -16.69 -7.89
C VAL A 148 -15.08 -16.12 -8.81
N GLY A 149 -14.70 -15.23 -9.72
CA GLY A 149 -15.58 -14.72 -10.77
C GLY A 149 -16.46 -13.56 -10.31
N THR A 150 -17.79 -13.73 -10.29
CA THR A 150 -18.75 -12.66 -9.94
C THR A 150 -19.53 -12.95 -8.65
N ALA A 151 -19.14 -14.00 -7.91
CA ALA A 151 -19.79 -14.36 -6.67
C ALA A 151 -19.63 -13.25 -5.61
N ALA A 152 -20.68 -13.08 -4.80
CA ALA A 152 -20.68 -12.10 -3.73
C ALA A 152 -19.54 -12.36 -2.75
N VAL A 153 -18.86 -11.28 -2.38
CA VAL A 153 -17.72 -11.31 -1.47
C VAL A 153 -18.23 -11.08 -0.05
N GLY A 154 -18.03 -12.07 0.83
CA GLY A 154 -18.25 -11.89 2.27
C GLY A 154 -17.13 -11.08 2.92
N ASP A 155 -17.05 -11.13 4.25
CA ASP A 155 -15.94 -10.49 4.97
C ASP A 155 -14.63 -11.23 4.67
N LEU A 156 -13.86 -10.68 3.73
CA LEU A 156 -12.53 -11.17 3.43
C LEU A 156 -11.52 -10.66 4.46
N PRO A 157 -10.47 -11.44 4.75
CA PRO A 157 -9.44 -11.03 5.70
C PRO A 157 -8.76 -9.74 5.23
N SER A 158 -8.56 -8.84 6.18
CA SER A 158 -7.79 -7.62 6.00
C SER A 158 -6.50 -7.69 6.81
N LEU A 159 -5.44 -7.07 6.28
CA LEU A 159 -4.14 -6.98 6.89
C LEU A 159 -3.89 -5.53 7.30
N THR A 160 -3.53 -5.29 8.56
CA THR A 160 -3.06 -3.97 9.00
C THR A 160 -1.54 -3.97 9.10
N VAL A 161 -0.89 -3.05 8.41
CA VAL A 161 0.56 -2.90 8.36
C VAL A 161 0.91 -1.52 8.91
N GLY A 162 1.55 -1.50 10.08
CA GLY A 162 2.02 -0.25 10.68
C GLY A 162 3.10 0.41 9.84
N LYS A 163 3.30 1.71 10.01
CA LYS A 163 4.34 2.46 9.30
C LYS A 163 5.74 1.88 9.55
N GLY A 164 6.50 1.67 8.47
CA GLY A 164 7.78 0.95 8.50
C GLY A 164 7.66 -0.56 8.73
N GLY A 165 6.44 -1.06 8.92
CA GLY A 165 6.14 -2.46 9.16
C GLY A 165 6.01 -3.27 7.88
N THR A 166 5.96 -4.58 8.08
CA THR A 166 5.71 -5.58 7.03
C THR A 166 4.61 -6.53 7.48
N GLY A 167 3.91 -7.10 6.52
CA GLY A 167 2.91 -8.14 6.74
C GLY A 167 2.71 -8.97 5.49
N GLY A 168 1.93 -10.04 5.59
CA GLY A 168 1.69 -10.95 4.48
C GLY A 168 0.22 -11.25 4.27
N LEU A 169 -0.16 -11.43 3.01
CA LEU A 169 -1.36 -12.17 2.64
C LEU A 169 -0.95 -13.56 2.19
N CYS A 170 -1.68 -14.57 2.64
CA CYS A 170 -1.50 -15.93 2.22
C CYS A 170 -2.68 -16.38 1.37
N LEU A 171 -2.39 -16.94 0.21
CA LEU A 171 -3.33 -17.57 -0.69
C LEU A 171 -3.18 -19.07 -0.60
N ARG A 172 -4.30 -19.78 -0.63
CA ARG A 172 -4.36 -21.24 -0.69
C ARG A 172 -5.17 -21.64 -1.92
N ALA A 173 -4.60 -22.48 -2.75
CA ALA A 173 -5.28 -23.09 -3.88
C ALA A 173 -5.36 -24.60 -3.64
N THR A 174 -6.55 -25.16 -3.67
CA THR A 174 -6.79 -26.60 -3.51
C THR A 174 -7.53 -27.10 -4.73
N LEU A 175 -7.00 -28.14 -5.37
CA LEU A 175 -7.66 -28.82 -6.48
C LEU A 175 -8.43 -30.03 -5.93
N SER A 176 -9.67 -30.20 -6.37
CA SER A 176 -10.50 -31.35 -6.00
C SER A 176 -9.81 -32.67 -6.37
N PRO A 177 -9.91 -33.71 -5.53
CA PRO A 177 -9.46 -35.06 -5.91
C PRO A 177 -10.23 -35.61 -7.12
N ASP A 178 -11.48 -35.17 -7.29
CA ASP A 178 -12.35 -35.56 -8.40
C ASP A 178 -12.17 -34.68 -9.66
N ALA A 179 -11.13 -33.84 -9.69
CA ALA A 179 -10.91 -32.96 -10.82
C ALA A 179 -10.71 -33.77 -12.12
N PRO A 180 -11.30 -33.33 -13.24
CA PRO A 180 -11.14 -33.98 -14.54
C PRO A 180 -9.67 -34.14 -14.97
N ALA A 181 -9.36 -35.26 -15.63
CA ALA A 181 -7.98 -35.59 -16.03
C ALA A 181 -7.44 -34.70 -17.16
N ASP A 182 -8.32 -34.05 -17.92
CA ASP A 182 -8.01 -33.08 -18.97
C ASP A 182 -7.49 -31.73 -18.43
N LEU A 183 -7.50 -31.52 -17.10
CA LEU A 183 -6.84 -30.38 -16.47
C LEU A 183 -5.31 -30.56 -16.34
N SER A 184 -4.79 -31.75 -16.63
CA SER A 184 -3.35 -32.01 -16.58
C SER A 184 -2.58 -31.12 -17.56
N GLY A 185 -1.58 -30.38 -17.06
CA GLY A 185 -0.79 -29.44 -17.87
C GLY A 185 -1.47 -28.11 -18.17
N LEU A 186 -2.69 -27.88 -17.65
CA LEU A 186 -3.36 -26.59 -17.73
C LEU A 186 -2.60 -25.55 -16.89
N GLN A 187 -2.35 -24.38 -17.46
CA GLN A 187 -1.76 -23.25 -16.74
C GLN A 187 -2.82 -22.20 -16.44
N ALA A 188 -2.86 -21.74 -15.19
CA ALA A 188 -3.78 -20.72 -14.73
C ALA A 188 -3.06 -19.74 -13.79
N GLY A 189 -3.39 -18.45 -13.91
CA GLY A 189 -3.04 -17.40 -12.97
C GLY A 189 -4.26 -16.99 -12.16
N VAL A 190 -4.04 -16.61 -10.91
CA VAL A 190 -5.05 -16.01 -10.02
C VAL A 190 -4.72 -14.53 -9.88
N THR A 191 -5.68 -13.67 -10.17
CA THR A 191 -5.56 -12.22 -9.97
C THR A 191 -6.45 -11.81 -8.82
N LEU A 192 -5.88 -11.03 -7.91
CA LEU A 192 -6.60 -10.43 -6.79
C LEU A 192 -6.35 -8.92 -6.78
N ASP A 193 -7.44 -8.15 -6.79
CA ASP A 193 -7.38 -6.71 -6.66
C ASP A 193 -7.40 -6.32 -5.19
N LEU A 194 -6.39 -5.54 -4.77
CA LEU A 194 -6.21 -5.09 -3.40
C LEU A 194 -6.35 -3.57 -3.32
N THR A 195 -7.03 -3.09 -2.28
CA THR A 195 -7.00 -1.69 -1.87
C THR A 195 -6.30 -1.54 -0.53
N ALA A 196 -5.48 -0.50 -0.42
CA ALA A 196 -4.88 -0.05 0.83
C ALA A 196 -5.57 1.25 1.28
N LEU A 197 -6.03 1.28 2.52
CA LEU A 197 -6.64 2.45 3.17
C LEU A 197 -5.78 2.87 4.36
N GLN A 198 -5.52 4.16 4.50
CA GLN A 198 -4.93 4.69 5.72
C GLN A 198 -5.95 4.58 6.86
N VAL A 199 -5.50 4.12 8.02
CA VAL A 199 -6.28 4.10 9.25
C VAL A 199 -5.47 4.78 10.35
N ALA A 200 -6.17 5.39 11.30
CA ALA A 200 -5.53 5.99 12.46
C ALA A 200 -4.56 4.97 13.08
N GLY A 201 -3.30 5.38 13.24
CA GLY A 201 -2.28 4.50 13.78
C GLY A 201 -2.71 4.03 15.15
N SER A 202 -2.48 2.75 15.45
CA SER A 202 -2.45 2.33 16.84
C SER A 202 -1.32 3.09 17.52
N GLU A 203 -1.63 4.14 18.28
CA GLU A 203 -0.66 4.77 19.17
C GLU A 203 -0.16 3.66 20.08
N GLY A 204 1.09 3.24 19.89
CA GLY A 204 1.75 2.37 20.84
C GLY A 204 1.71 3.08 22.18
N GLU A 205 0.91 2.55 23.11
CA GLU A 205 1.06 2.91 24.52
C GLU A 205 2.53 2.60 24.90
N PRO A 206 3.28 3.59 25.41
CA PRO A 206 4.69 3.44 25.75
C PRO A 206 4.94 2.43 26.87
#